data_AF-B6BMG8-F1
#
_entry.id   AF-B6BMG8-F1
#
_cell.length_a   1.000
_cell.length_b   1.000
_cell.length_c   1.000
_cell.angle_alpha   90.00
_cell.angle_beta   90.00
_cell.angle_gamma   90.00
#
_symmetry.space_group_name_H-M   'P 1'
#
loop_
_entity.id
_entity.type
_entity.pdbx_description
1 polymer ?
#
loop_
_entity_poly.entity_id
_entity_poly.type
_entity_poly.pdbx_seq_one_letter_code
_entity_poly.pdbx_strand_id
1 'polypeptide(L)'
;MESLPILIIAGVVLSLSAFLFFESLAIKAKKQSIANGEVVVKDCDLGESFIRYDTSKNVAYFFASSYVISLAVAIAGYSPEYGLVEALLYIFLTTFIGSSIIFVLKFKRSLLITVFATFLYGVPHIGASCLAFLTRYLFS
;
A
#
# COMPACT_ATOMS: atom_id res chain seq x y z
N MET A 1 -11.21 16.29 15.33
CA MET A 1 -10.79 17.29 14.32
C MET A 1 -9.31 17.70 14.39
N GLU A 2 -8.76 18.22 15.50
CA GLU A 2 -7.37 18.74 15.52
C GLU A 2 -6.28 17.69 15.24
N SER A 3 -6.54 16.42 15.52
CA SER A 3 -5.59 15.31 15.31
C SER A 3 -5.62 14.71 13.90
N LEU A 4 -6.65 14.99 13.08
CA LEU A 4 -6.82 14.35 11.77
C LEU A 4 -5.63 14.60 10.81
N PRO A 5 -5.09 15.84 10.67
CA PRO A 5 -3.94 16.09 9.81
C PRO A 5 -2.69 15.30 10.25
N ILE A 6 -2.47 15.18 11.56
CA ILE A 6 -1.34 14.44 12.14
C ILE A 6 -1.49 12.95 11.83
N LEU A 7 -2.69 12.40 11.98
CA LEU A 7 -2.99 11.01 11.65
C LEU A 7 -2.80 10.74 10.16
N ILE A 8 -3.22 11.66 9.28
CA ILE A 8 -3.01 11.52 7.83
C ILE A 8 -1.50 11.49 7.50
N ILE A 9 -0.71 12.42 8.06
CA ILE A 9 0.74 12.46 7.83
C ILE A 9 1.39 11.15 8.33
N ALA A 10 1.06 10.72 9.55
CA ALA A 10 1.57 9.48 10.11
C ALA A 10 1.16 8.27 9.27
N GLY A 11 -0.10 8.21 8.85
CA GLY A 11 -0.64 7.16 7.99
C GLY A 11 0.13 7.05 6.67
N VAL A 12 0.32 8.19 5.98
CA VAL A 12 1.10 8.26 4.73
C VAL A 12 2.54 7.79 4.94
N VAL A 13 3.22 8.26 5.98
CA VAL A 13 4.63 7.91 6.22
C VAL A 13 4.76 6.41 6.50
N LEU A 14 3.93 5.87 7.40
CA LEU A 14 3.98 4.46 7.79
C LEU A 14 3.60 3.54 6.61
N SER A 15 2.54 3.86 5.87
CA SER A 15 2.12 3.06 4.72
C SER A 15 3.14 3.10 3.58
N LEU A 16 3.73 4.27 3.29
CA LEU A 16 4.79 4.38 2.28
C LEU A 16 6.04 3.62 2.69
N SER A 17 6.47 3.73 3.95
CA SER A 17 7.62 2.97 4.45
C SER A 17 7.38 1.46 4.33
N ALA A 18 6.19 0.98 4.70
CA ALA A 18 5.81 -0.42 4.53
C ALA A 18 5.83 -0.83 3.06
N PHE A 19 5.22 -0.05 2.18
CA PHE A 19 5.18 -0.33 0.75
C PHE A 19 6.59 -0.40 0.13
N LEU A 20 7.43 0.59 0.38
CA LEU A 20 8.80 0.63 -0.13
C LEU A 20 9.65 -0.52 0.42
N PHE A 21 9.40 -0.95 1.66
CA PHE A 21 10.04 -2.12 2.23
C PHE A 21 9.67 -3.39 1.46
N PHE A 22 8.38 -3.69 1.27
CA PHE A 22 7.93 -4.86 0.53
C PHE A 22 8.30 -4.80 -0.96
N GLU A 23 8.30 -3.62 -1.56
CA GLU A 23 8.79 -3.43 -2.92
C GLU A 23 10.29 -3.75 -3.02
N SER A 24 11.10 -3.33 -2.03
CA SER A 24 12.53 -3.65 -2.00
C SER A 24 12.78 -5.16 -1.91
N LEU A 25 11.92 -5.90 -1.19
CA LEU A 25 11.97 -7.36 -1.10
C LEU A 25 11.64 -8.01 -2.45
N ALA A 26 10.58 -7.56 -3.12
CA ALA A 26 10.22 -8.04 -4.46
C ALA A 26 11.35 -7.81 -5.49
N ILE A 27 12.00 -6.65 -5.43
CA ILE A 27 13.14 -6.34 -6.31
C ILE A 27 14.34 -7.25 -5.99
N LYS A 28 14.62 -7.53 -4.71
CA LYS A 28 15.70 -8.46 -4.32
C LYS A 28 15.41 -9.88 -4.81
N ALA A 29 14.17 -10.35 -4.66
CA ALA A 29 13.74 -11.66 -5.17
C ALA A 29 13.94 -11.77 -6.68
N LYS A 30 13.56 -10.72 -7.43
CA LYS A 30 13.84 -10.64 -8.88
C LYS A 30 15.32 -10.73 -9.21
N LYS A 31 16.19 -10.00 -8.51
CA LYS A 31 17.65 -10.06 -8.74
C LYS A 31 18.21 -11.45 -8.47
N GLN A 32 17.71 -12.14 -7.45
CA GLN A 32 18.14 -13.49 -7.08
C GLN A 32 17.69 -14.54 -8.10
N SER A 33 16.44 -14.46 -8.58
CA SER A 33 15.93 -15.29 -9.68
C SER A 33 16.82 -15.19 -10.93
N ILE A 34 17.20 -13.97 -11.30
CA ILE A 34 18.14 -13.73 -12.41
C ILE A 34 19.54 -14.32 -12.12
N ALA A 35 20.05 -14.14 -10.90
CA ALA A 35 21.35 -14.66 -10.51
C ALA A 35 21.41 -16.20 -10.50
N ASN A 36 20.28 -16.87 -10.26
CA ASN A 36 20.14 -18.32 -10.29
C ASN A 36 20.01 -18.90 -11.71
N GLY A 37 20.14 -18.07 -12.75
CA GLY A 37 20.14 -18.52 -14.15
C GLY A 37 18.75 -18.69 -14.76
N GLU A 38 17.69 -18.20 -14.12
CA GLU A 38 16.37 -18.18 -14.75
C GLU A 38 16.37 -17.22 -15.95
N VAL A 39 15.97 -17.72 -17.12
CA VAL A 39 15.92 -16.95 -18.36
C VAL A 39 15.00 -15.74 -18.17
N VAL A 40 15.56 -14.53 -18.35
CA VAL A 40 14.78 -13.30 -18.46
C VAL A 40 14.01 -13.37 -19.77
N VAL A 41 12.82 -13.96 -19.74
CA VAL A 41 11.93 -14.00 -20.89
C VAL A 41 11.52 -12.56 -21.16
N LYS A 42 11.98 -12.03 -22.29
CA LYS A 42 11.79 -10.63 -22.69
C LYS A 42 10.30 -10.31 -22.93
N ASP A 43 9.49 -11.34 -23.12
CA ASP A 43 8.05 -11.32 -23.37
C ASP A 43 7.23 -12.03 -22.28
N CYS A 44 7.66 -11.98 -21.01
CA CYS A 44 6.83 -12.49 -19.92
C CYS A 44 5.57 -11.62 -19.77
N ASP A 45 4.40 -12.27 -19.75
CA ASP A 45 3.14 -11.62 -19.40
C ASP A 45 3.24 -11.01 -17.99
N LEU A 46 2.53 -9.91 -17.75
CA LEU A 46 2.53 -9.22 -16.46
C LEU A 46 2.13 -10.21 -15.34
N GLY A 47 1.11 -11.02 -15.57
CA GLY A 47 0.66 -12.03 -14.59
C GLY A 47 1.75 -13.04 -14.21
N GLU A 48 2.56 -13.47 -15.18
CA GLU A 48 3.66 -14.41 -14.96
C GLU A 48 4.80 -13.76 -14.16
N SER A 49 5.07 -12.47 -14.41
CA SER A 49 6.01 -11.67 -13.63
C SER A 49 5.57 -11.49 -12.16
N PHE A 50 4.27 -11.37 -11.90
CA PHE A 50 3.74 -11.23 -10.54
C PHE A 50 3.98 -12.47 -9.68
N ILE A 51 3.81 -13.65 -10.28
CA ILE A 51 4.02 -14.94 -9.61
C ILE A 51 5.52 -15.22 -9.47
N ARG A 52 6.29 -15.04 -10.54
CA ARG A 52 7.73 -15.35 -10.56
C ARG A 52 8.53 -14.48 -9.59
N TYR A 53 8.12 -13.24 -9.34
CA TYR A 53 8.85 -12.32 -8.45
C TYR A 53 8.21 -12.15 -7.06
N ASP A 54 7.36 -13.09 -6.63
CA ASP A 54 6.67 -13.04 -5.33
C ASP A 54 5.94 -11.70 -5.07
N THR A 55 5.52 -11.02 -6.14
CA THR A 55 4.89 -9.70 -6.03
C THR A 55 3.53 -9.82 -5.34
N SER A 56 2.80 -10.91 -5.59
CA SER A 56 1.54 -11.22 -4.90
C SER A 56 1.71 -11.38 -3.38
N LYS A 57 2.74 -12.11 -2.93
CA LYS A 57 3.04 -12.28 -1.50
C LYS A 57 3.39 -10.95 -0.83
N ASN A 58 4.25 -10.15 -1.48
CA ASN A 58 4.65 -8.85 -0.97
C ASN A 58 3.46 -7.86 -0.89
N VAL A 59 2.55 -7.90 -1.86
CA VAL A 59 1.28 -7.14 -1.83
C VAL A 59 0.38 -7.61 -0.68
N ALA A 60 0.29 -8.91 -0.43
CA ALA A 60 -0.47 -9.45 0.69
C ALA A 60 0.11 -9.04 2.05
N TYR A 61 1.45 -9.05 2.20
CA TYR A 61 2.10 -8.55 3.41
C TYR A 61 1.93 -7.05 3.59
N PHE A 62 1.94 -6.29 2.50
CA PHE A 62 1.64 -4.86 2.52
C PHE A 62 0.17 -4.60 2.94
N PHE A 63 -0.78 -5.39 2.44
CA PHE A 63 -2.18 -5.33 2.88
C PHE A 63 -2.30 -5.56 4.39
N ALA A 64 -1.70 -6.63 4.91
CA ALA A 64 -1.73 -6.94 6.33
C ALA A 64 -1.09 -5.83 7.19
N SER A 65 0.03 -5.28 6.74
CA SER A 65 0.70 -4.17 7.43
C SER A 65 -0.15 -2.90 7.42
N SER A 66 -0.74 -2.56 6.27
CA SER A 66 -1.64 -1.41 6.12
C SER A 66 -2.88 -1.54 7.00
N TYR A 67 -3.39 -2.78 7.18
CA TYR A 67 -4.52 -3.05 8.06
C TYR A 67 -4.15 -2.76 9.51
N VAL A 68 -3.01 -3.27 9.99
CA VAL A 68 -2.54 -3.02 11.37
C VAL A 68 -2.32 -1.54 11.63
N ILE A 69 -1.68 -0.83 10.69
CA ILE A 69 -1.46 0.63 10.79
C ILE A 69 -2.80 1.36 10.87
N SER A 70 -3.72 1.06 9.95
CA SER A 70 -5.02 1.73 9.89
C SER A 70 -5.90 1.41 11.09
N LEU A 71 -5.80 0.20 11.65
CA LEU A 71 -6.52 -0.19 12.86
C LEU A 71 -5.99 0.55 14.08
N ALA A 72 -4.67 0.70 14.20
CA ALA A 72 -4.08 1.51 15.27
C ALA A 72 -4.54 2.97 15.20
N VAL A 73 -4.59 3.55 13.99
CA VAL A 73 -5.14 4.89 13.75
C VAL A 73 -6.62 4.97 14.12
N ALA A 74 -7.42 3.99 13.70
CA ALA A 74 -8.83 3.92 14.04
C ALA A 74 -9.06 3.80 15.55
N ILE A 75 -8.23 3.04 16.27
CA ILE A 75 -8.33 2.93 17.73
C ILE A 75 -7.95 4.25 18.41
N ALA A 76 -6.89 4.92 17.95
CA ALA A 76 -6.36 6.12 18.60
C ALA A 76 -7.15 7.40 18.31
N GLY A 77 -7.80 7.49 17.15
CA GLY A 77 -8.35 8.75 16.64
C GLY A 77 -9.82 8.74 16.22
N TYR A 78 -10.49 7.58 16.16
CA TYR A 78 -11.84 7.48 15.63
C TYR A 78 -12.91 7.40 16.72
N SER A 79 -13.85 8.34 16.68
CA SER A 79 -15.10 8.27 17.47
C SER A 79 -16.25 7.76 16.58
N PRO A 80 -17.04 6.75 17.01
CA PRO A 80 -18.14 6.19 16.21
C PRO A 80 -19.25 7.19 15.85
N GLU A 81 -19.47 8.23 16.65
CA GLU A 81 -20.63 9.13 16.53
C GLU A 81 -20.51 10.17 15.41
N TYR A 82 -19.30 10.47 14.93
CA TYR A 82 -19.05 11.46 13.84
C TYR A 82 -18.10 10.92 12.75
N GLY A 83 -17.80 9.63 12.79
CA GLY A 83 -16.57 9.10 12.20
C GLY A 83 -16.58 8.80 10.71
N LEU A 84 -17.70 8.50 10.06
CA LEU A 84 -17.65 7.93 8.69
C LEU A 84 -16.97 8.86 7.68
N VAL A 85 -17.27 10.16 7.74
CA VAL A 85 -16.64 11.17 6.86
C VAL A 85 -15.15 11.31 7.16
N GLU A 86 -14.75 11.28 8.44
CA GLU A 86 -13.35 11.34 8.84
C GLU A 86 -12.56 10.09 8.40
N ALA A 87 -13.15 8.90 8.52
CA ALA A 87 -12.57 7.66 7.99
C ALA A 87 -12.39 7.74 6.47
N LEU A 88 -13.43 8.14 5.74
CA LEU A 88 -13.36 8.25 4.28
C LEU A 88 -12.32 9.31 3.85
N LEU A 89 -12.25 10.44 4.54
CA LEU A 89 -11.24 11.48 4.30
C LEU A 89 -9.84 10.97 4.58
N TYR A 90 -9.63 10.28 5.70
CA TYR A 90 -8.36 9.65 6.01
C TYR A 90 -7.96 8.68 4.89
N ILE A 91 -8.82 7.70 4.57
CA ILE A 91 -8.57 6.68 3.54
C ILE A 91 -8.24 7.34 2.20
N PHE A 92 -9.05 8.31 1.78
CA PHE A 92 -8.87 9.02 0.53
C PHE A 92 -7.54 9.78 0.50
N LEU A 93 -7.26 10.61 1.50
CA LEU A 93 -6.06 11.45 1.52
C LEU A 93 -4.79 10.63 1.66
N THR A 94 -4.74 9.64 2.55
CA THR A 94 -3.54 8.81 2.72
C THR A 94 -3.24 7.99 1.47
N THR A 95 -4.29 7.50 0.80
CA THR A 95 -4.12 6.77 -0.46
C THR A 95 -3.68 7.71 -1.57
N PHE A 96 -4.37 8.84 -1.76
CA PHE A 96 -4.07 9.80 -2.81
C PHE A 96 -2.66 10.37 -2.70
N ILE A 97 -2.26 10.81 -1.50
CA ILE A 97 -0.94 11.36 -1.23
C ILE A 97 0.13 10.28 -1.44
N GLY A 98 -0.06 9.08 -0.87
CA GLY A 98 0.90 7.99 -1.03
C GLY A 98 1.07 7.55 -2.48
N SER A 99 -0.03 7.40 -3.21
CA SER A 99 -0.04 7.11 -4.65
C SER A 99 0.68 8.21 -5.44
N SER A 100 0.43 9.48 -5.14
CA SER A 100 1.10 10.61 -5.80
C SER A 100 2.61 10.58 -5.56
N ILE A 101 3.04 10.29 -4.33
CA ILE A 101 4.47 10.17 -4.00
C ILE A 101 5.10 9.01 -4.78
N ILE A 102 4.47 7.83 -4.83
CA ILE A 102 4.97 6.68 -5.59
C ILE A 102 5.07 7.00 -7.08
N PHE A 103 4.06 7.69 -7.63
CA PHE A 103 4.05 8.12 -9.02
C PHE A 103 5.25 9.03 -9.33
N VAL A 104 5.50 10.03 -8.48
CA VAL A 104 6.66 10.94 -8.62
C VAL A 104 7.99 10.17 -8.48
N LEU A 105 8.12 9.28 -7.49
CA LEU A 105 9.32 8.47 -7.28
C LEU A 105 9.64 7.58 -8.49
N LYS A 106 8.62 7.14 -9.23
CA LYS A 106 8.76 6.25 -10.39
C LYS A 106 8.61 6.95 -11.74
N PHE A 107 8.53 8.28 -11.78
CA PHE A 107 8.30 9.04 -13.02
C PHE A 107 9.32 8.77 -14.14
N LYS A 108 10.55 8.38 -13.79
CA LYS A 108 11.60 7.99 -14.75
C LYS A 108 11.43 6.58 -15.35
N ARG A 109 10.46 5.79 -14.89
CA ARG A 109 10.12 4.45 -15.42
C ARG A 109 9.07 4.59 -16.52
N SER A 110 8.75 3.49 -17.20
CA SER A 110 7.64 3.51 -18.16
C SER A 110 6.34 3.88 -17.44
N LEU A 111 5.44 4.56 -18.16
CA LEU A 111 4.15 4.99 -17.63
C LEU A 111 3.36 3.81 -17.10
N LEU A 112 3.39 2.67 -17.81
CA LEU A 112 2.73 1.44 -17.39
C LEU A 112 3.26 0.94 -16.03
N ILE A 113 4.58 0.85 -15.84
CA ILE A 113 5.17 0.41 -14.56
C ILE A 113 4.79 1.36 -13.42
N THR A 114 4.78 2.66 -13.71
CA THR A 114 4.44 3.70 -12.72
C THR A 114 2.99 3.54 -12.28
N VAL A 115 2.06 3.46 -13.23
CA VAL A 115 0.63 3.25 -12.94
C VAL A 115 0.43 1.97 -12.15
N PHE A 116 1.01 0.85 -12.57
CA PHE A 116 0.89 -0.42 -11.84
C PHE A 116 1.41 -0.33 -10.40
N ALA A 117 2.59 0.24 -10.17
CA ALA A 117 3.12 0.40 -8.82
C ALA A 117 2.19 1.27 -7.94
N THR A 118 1.59 2.30 -8.55
CA THR A 118 0.63 3.17 -7.87
C THR A 118 -0.65 2.42 -7.49
N PHE A 119 -1.12 1.52 -8.35
CA PHE A 119 -2.24 0.61 -8.08
C PHE A 119 -1.92 -0.43 -6.99
N LEU A 120 -0.71 -0.99 -7.01
CA LEU A 120 -0.25 -1.97 -6.01
C LEU A 120 -0.10 -1.38 -4.61
N TYR A 121 0.05 -0.07 -4.51
CA TYR A 121 -0.11 0.63 -3.24
C TYR A 121 -1.58 0.94 -2.95
N GLY A 122 -2.28 1.56 -3.90
CA GLY A 122 -3.59 2.14 -3.65
C GLY A 122 -4.67 1.13 -3.29
N VAL A 123 -4.81 0.06 -4.09
CA VAL A 123 -5.89 -0.92 -3.90
C VAL A 123 -5.76 -1.68 -2.57
N PRO A 124 -4.60 -2.25 -2.22
CA PRO A 124 -4.45 -2.93 -0.94
C PRO A 124 -4.60 -1.97 0.24
N HIS A 125 -4.09 -0.74 0.12
CA HIS A 125 -4.21 0.26 1.17
C HIS A 125 -5.67 0.65 1.46
N ILE A 126 -6.47 0.94 0.42
CA ILE A 126 -7.89 1.23 0.55
C ILE A 126 -8.61 0.06 1.21
N GLY A 127 -8.43 -1.15 0.67
CA GLY A 127 -9.10 -2.35 1.19
C GLY A 127 -8.77 -2.61 2.66
N ALA A 128 -7.49 -2.51 3.02
CA ALA A 128 -7.01 -2.71 4.38
C ALA A 128 -7.55 -1.65 5.34
N SER A 129 -7.59 -0.39 4.91
CA SER A 129 -8.09 0.71 5.71
C SER A 129 -9.59 0.59 5.94
N CYS A 130 -10.38 0.31 4.88
CA CYS A 130 -11.81 0.06 5.00
C CYS A 130 -12.10 -1.07 6.00
N LEU A 131 -11.36 -2.18 5.91
CA LEU A 131 -11.48 -3.29 6.85
C LEU A 131 -11.20 -2.84 8.28
N ALA A 132 -10.11 -2.09 8.50
CA ALA A 132 -9.70 -1.62 9.82
C ALA A 132 -10.73 -0.69 10.48
N PHE A 133 -11.25 0.29 9.75
CA PHE A 133 -12.29 1.19 10.26
C PHE A 133 -13.60 0.44 10.50
N LEU A 134 -13.96 -0.52 9.65
CA LEU A 134 -15.12 -1.39 9.87
C LEU A 134 -14.93 -2.25 11.13
N THR A 135 -13.75 -2.84 11.32
CA THR A 135 -13.41 -3.57 12.55
C THR A 135 -13.58 -2.67 13.77
N ARG A 136 -12.99 -1.47 13.76
CA ARG A 136 -13.14 -0.53 14.88
C ARG A 136 -14.61 -0.20 15.16
N TYR A 137 -15.41 -0.01 14.11
CA TYR A 137 -16.84 0.28 14.24
C TYR A 137 -17.63 -0.89 14.86
N LEU A 138 -17.36 -2.13 14.43
CA LEU A 138 -18.05 -3.32 14.95
C LEU A 138 -17.68 -3.66 16.41
N PHE A 139 -16.48 -3.29 16.85
CA PHE A 139 -15.97 -3.53 18.20
C PHE A 139 -15.95 -2.26 19.08
N SER A 140 -16.70 -1.22 18.70
CA SER A 140 -16.91 -0.03 19.54
C SER A 140 -18.23 -0.06 20.28
#